data_AF-A0A821P6U9-F1
#
_entry.id   AF-A0A821P6U9-F1
#
_cell.length_a   1.000
_cell.length_b   1.000
_cell.length_c   1.000
_cell.angle_alpha   90.00
_cell.angle_beta   90.00
_cell.angle_gamma   90.00
#
_symmetry.space_group_name_H-M   'P 1'
#
loop_
_entity.id
_entity.type
_entity.pdbx_description
1 polymer ?
#
loop_
_entity_poly.entity_id
_entity_poly.type
_entity_poly.pdbx_seq_one_letter_code
_entity_poly.pdbx_strand_id
1 'polypeptide(L)'
;MISYSWADMDLAHRIFKHLTEKLGYKIWLDQEQMHGSTIQAMANAVEGAEFILMCMSETYKRSANCQSEAEYAFNRKKHIVPIKMKKDYVADGWLGFILGTRMYIDFGTYEFDKAIQLLDNEIRLQKKKRKDAKVAS
;
A
#
# COMPACT_ATOMS: atom_id res chain seq x y z
N MET A 1 0.17 -5.15 -4.11
CA MET A 1 -1.19 -4.59 -4.17
C MET A 1 -1.14 -3.16 -3.64
N ILE A 2 -1.88 -2.25 -4.26
CA ILE A 2 -2.16 -0.92 -3.70
C ILE A 2 -3.54 -0.99 -3.07
N SER A 3 -3.61 -0.74 -1.77
CA SER A 3 -4.86 -0.60 -1.02
C SER A 3 -5.05 0.89 -0.76
N TYR A 4 -6.17 1.44 -1.24
CA TYR A 4 -6.44 2.88 -1.21
C TYR A 4 -7.94 3.15 -1.03
N SER A 5 -8.26 4.35 -0.54
CA SER A 5 -9.64 4.83 -0.56
C SER A 5 -9.95 5.42 -1.92
N TRP A 6 -11.15 5.16 -2.42
CA TRP A 6 -11.67 5.73 -3.67
C TRP A 6 -11.61 7.26 -3.70
N ALA A 7 -11.72 7.92 -2.55
CA ALA A 7 -11.58 9.37 -2.45
C ALA A 7 -10.16 9.88 -2.73
N ASP A 8 -9.16 9.00 -2.74
CA ASP A 8 -7.75 9.29 -3.01
C ASP A 8 -7.27 8.65 -4.34
N MET A 9 -8.21 8.34 -5.25
CA MET A 9 -7.98 7.62 -6.50
C MET A 9 -6.92 8.26 -7.39
N ASP A 10 -6.96 9.59 -7.56
CA ASP A 10 -6.06 10.30 -8.49
C ASP A 10 -4.59 10.05 -8.16
N LEU A 11 -4.23 10.17 -6.87
CA LEU A 11 -2.86 9.93 -6.43
C LEU A 11 -2.51 8.43 -6.46
N ALA A 12 -3.43 7.56 -6.04
CA ALA A 12 -3.21 6.10 -6.07
C ALA A 12 -2.99 5.59 -7.49
N HIS A 13 -3.75 6.08 -8.48
CA HIS A 13 -3.60 5.76 -9.90
C HIS A 13 -2.32 6.32 -10.48
N ARG A 14 -1.92 7.54 -10.07
CA ARG A 14 -0.62 8.11 -10.48
C ARG A 14 0.56 7.28 -9.97
N ILE A 15 0.52 6.85 -8.70
CA ILE A 15 1.51 5.94 -8.12
C ILE A 15 1.52 4.62 -8.89
N PHE A 16 0.35 4.01 -9.08
CA PHE A 16 0.18 2.77 -9.82
C PHE A 16 0.84 2.85 -11.21
N LYS A 17 0.46 3.86 -12.00
CA LYS A 17 0.96 4.08 -13.35
C LYS A 17 2.48 4.23 -13.39
N HIS A 18 3.05 5.02 -12.47
CA HIS A 18 4.49 5.19 -12.43
C HIS A 18 5.21 3.87 -12.10
N LEU A 19 4.76 3.16 -11.07
CA LEU A 19 5.38 1.90 -10.66
C LEU A 19 5.25 0.81 -11.73
N THR A 20 4.13 0.73 -12.45
CA THR A 20 3.93 -0.29 -13.50
C THR A 20 4.62 0.08 -14.81
N GLU A 21 4.36 1.27 -15.35
CA GLU A 21 4.82 1.65 -16.70
C GLU A 21 6.28 2.10 -16.72
N LYS A 22 6.78 2.75 -15.66
CA LYS A 22 8.16 3.26 -15.63
C LYS A 22 9.13 2.30 -14.96
N LEU A 23 8.69 1.58 -13.93
CA LEU A 23 9.57 0.72 -13.12
C LEU A 23 9.32 -0.78 -13.32
N GLY A 24 8.26 -1.16 -14.06
CA GLY A 24 7.99 -2.56 -14.40
C GLY A 24 7.45 -3.41 -13.25
N TYR A 25 6.91 -2.80 -12.19
CA TYR A 25 6.29 -3.56 -11.10
C TYR A 25 4.97 -4.21 -11.54
N LYS A 26 4.75 -5.45 -11.11
CA LYS A 26 3.43 -6.10 -11.21
C LYS A 26 2.61 -5.71 -10.00
N ILE A 27 1.54 -4.93 -10.22
CA ILE A 27 0.71 -4.39 -9.15
C ILE A 27 -0.75 -4.71 -9.45
N TRP A 28 -1.47 -5.14 -8.42
CA TRP A 28 -2.93 -5.19 -8.41
C TRP A 28 -3.48 -3.92 -7.76
N LEU A 29 -4.50 -3.33 -8.38
CA LEU A 29 -5.23 -2.13 -7.95
C LEU A 29 -6.70 -2.30 -8.36
N ASP A 30 -7.64 -2.13 -7.43
CA ASP A 30 -9.07 -2.16 -7.76
C ASP A 30 -9.49 -0.86 -8.47
N GLN A 31 -9.83 -0.93 -9.75
CA GLN A 31 -10.20 0.22 -10.59
C GLN A 31 -11.70 0.30 -10.90
N GLU A 32 -12.51 -0.70 -10.52
CA GLU A 32 -13.87 -0.90 -11.05
C GLU A 32 -15.00 -0.86 -10.00
N GLN A 33 -14.83 -0.12 -8.90
CA GLN A 33 -15.82 0.06 -7.82
C GLN A 33 -16.39 -1.24 -7.27
N MET A 34 -15.58 -2.30 -7.25
CA MET A 34 -16.03 -3.65 -6.89
C MET A 34 -17.27 -4.14 -7.67
N HIS A 35 -17.65 -3.51 -8.80
CA HIS A 35 -18.78 -3.95 -9.62
C HIS A 35 -18.51 -5.33 -10.27
N GLY A 36 -17.24 -5.74 -10.32
CA GLY A 36 -16.80 -7.08 -10.71
C GLY A 36 -15.79 -7.75 -9.76
N SER A 37 -15.20 -7.01 -8.81
CA SER A 37 -14.21 -7.56 -7.85
C SER A 37 -14.92 -8.25 -6.69
N THR A 38 -14.99 -9.58 -6.73
CA THR A 38 -15.52 -10.36 -5.60
C THR A 38 -14.60 -10.27 -4.38
N ILE A 39 -15.13 -10.53 -3.19
CA ILE A 39 -14.33 -10.68 -1.95
C ILE A 39 -13.15 -11.66 -2.17
N GLN A 40 -13.37 -12.71 -2.98
CA GLN A 40 -12.32 -13.66 -3.36
C GLN A 40 -11.19 -13.01 -4.16
N ALA A 41 -11.50 -12.10 -5.10
CA ALA A 41 -10.49 -11.39 -5.87
C ALA A 41 -9.60 -10.52 -4.96
N MET A 42 -10.20 -9.82 -3.99
CA MET A 42 -9.46 -9.04 -3.00
C MET A 42 -8.58 -9.93 -2.12
N ALA A 43 -9.12 -11.06 -1.63
CA ALA A 43 -8.34 -12.02 -0.85
C ALA A 43 -7.15 -12.56 -1.64
N ASN A 44 -7.37 -12.95 -2.90
CA ASN A 44 -6.32 -13.39 -3.81
C ASN A 44 -5.28 -12.29 -4.05
N ALA A 45 -5.69 -11.03 -4.16
CA ALA A 45 -4.78 -9.89 -4.34
C ALA A 45 -3.88 -9.70 -3.12
N VAL A 46 -4.42 -9.77 -1.90
CA VAL A 46 -3.64 -9.71 -0.65
C VAL A 46 -2.70 -10.91 -0.57
N GLU A 47 -3.20 -12.13 -0.79
CA GLU A 47 -2.44 -13.38 -0.67
C GLU A 47 -1.32 -13.49 -1.72
N GLY A 48 -1.57 -13.07 -2.96
CA GLY A 48 -0.58 -13.07 -4.04
C GLY A 48 0.42 -11.93 -3.93
N ALA A 49 0.09 -10.86 -3.21
CA ALA A 49 0.99 -9.73 -3.05
C ALA A 49 2.16 -10.03 -2.12
N GLU A 50 3.36 -9.62 -2.55
CA GLU A 50 4.54 -9.53 -1.69
C GLU A 50 4.47 -8.30 -0.78
N PHE A 51 4.07 -7.17 -1.35
CA PHE A 51 3.92 -5.88 -0.66
C PHE A 51 2.48 -5.36 -0.76
N ILE A 52 2.03 -4.78 0.36
CA ILE A 52 0.78 -4.03 0.45
C ILE A 52 1.15 -2.57 0.60
N LEU A 53 0.97 -1.80 -0.47
CA LEU A 53 1.13 -0.36 -0.46
C LEU A 53 -0.16 0.24 0.11
N MET A 54 -0.11 0.67 1.37
CA MET A 54 -1.29 1.10 2.14
C MET A 54 -1.40 2.62 2.10
N CYS A 55 -2.23 3.13 1.19
CA CYS A 55 -2.49 4.55 0.98
C CYS A 55 -3.37 5.12 2.09
N MET A 56 -2.74 5.50 3.20
CA MET A 56 -3.39 5.96 4.41
C MET A 56 -3.87 7.41 4.32
N SER A 57 -5.12 7.62 4.74
CA SER A 57 -5.84 8.89 4.78
C SER A 57 -7.05 8.76 5.71
N GLU A 58 -7.72 9.87 6.00
CA GLU A 58 -8.96 9.85 6.79
C GLU A 58 -10.06 9.02 6.11
N THR A 59 -10.15 9.12 4.78
CA THR A 59 -11.11 8.38 3.95
C THR A 59 -10.75 6.90 3.83
N TYR A 60 -9.45 6.56 3.92
CA TYR A 60 -9.00 5.16 4.05
C TYR A 60 -9.45 4.57 5.40
N LYS A 61 -9.23 5.31 6.50
CA LYS A 61 -9.61 4.87 7.85
C LYS A 61 -11.12 4.64 8.02
N ARG A 62 -11.95 5.32 7.24
CA ARG A 62 -13.43 5.20 7.31
C ARG A 62 -14.00 4.15 6.37
N SER A 63 -13.22 3.62 5.44
CA SER A 63 -13.68 2.63 4.45
C SER A 63 -13.62 1.22 5.04
N ALA A 64 -14.78 0.56 5.15
CA ALA A 64 -14.88 -0.82 5.63
C ALA A 64 -14.08 -1.81 4.77
N ASN A 65 -14.04 -1.59 3.45
CA ASN A 65 -13.26 -2.41 2.52
C ASN A 65 -11.77 -2.23 2.77
N CYS A 66 -11.30 -0.98 2.92
CA CYS A 66 -9.90 -0.69 3.22
C CYS A 66 -9.49 -1.28 4.57
N GLN A 67 -10.35 -1.18 5.59
CA GLN A 67 -10.11 -1.79 6.90
C GLN A 67 -9.97 -3.32 6.77
N SER A 68 -10.89 -3.97 6.05
CA SER A 68 -10.87 -5.42 5.84
C SER A 68 -9.60 -5.88 5.11
N GLU A 69 -9.18 -5.16 4.07
CA GLU A 69 -7.91 -5.42 3.38
C GLU A 69 -6.70 -5.25 4.30
N ALA A 70 -6.67 -4.19 5.10
CA ALA A 70 -5.59 -3.88 6.03
C ALA A 70 -5.46 -4.96 7.12
N GLU A 71 -6.57 -5.34 7.74
CA GLU A 71 -6.63 -6.40 8.75
C GLU A 71 -6.22 -7.74 8.16
N TYR A 72 -6.70 -8.07 6.95
CA TYR A 72 -6.32 -9.32 6.30
C TYR A 72 -4.83 -9.35 5.95
N ALA A 73 -4.29 -8.28 5.37
CA ALA A 73 -2.87 -8.13 5.10
C ALA A 73 -2.01 -8.27 6.36
N PHE A 74 -2.44 -7.66 7.47
CA PHE A 74 -1.77 -7.75 8.75
C PHE A 74 -1.76 -9.18 9.29
N ASN A 75 -2.90 -9.86 9.29
CA ASN A 75 -3.05 -11.25 9.75
C ASN A 75 -2.23 -12.23 8.89
N ARG A 76 -2.13 -11.98 7.59
CA ARG A 76 -1.29 -12.75 6.66
C ARG A 76 0.19 -12.37 6.71
N LYS A 77 0.59 -11.51 7.66
CA LYS A 77 1.96 -11.03 7.88
C LYS A 77 2.59 -10.46 6.60
N LYS A 78 1.80 -9.74 5.81
CA LYS A 78 2.27 -9.11 4.57
C LYS A 78 3.21 -7.95 4.86
N HIS A 79 4.08 -7.65 3.90
CA HIS A 79 4.94 -6.48 3.97
C HIS A 79 4.13 -5.22 3.66
N ILE A 80 3.62 -4.59 4.71
CA ILE A 80 2.86 -3.35 4.61
C ILE A 80 3.86 -2.19 4.49
N VAL A 81 3.75 -1.42 3.41
CA VAL A 81 4.45 -0.15 3.18
C VAL A 81 3.42 0.97 3.30
N PRO A 82 3.41 1.71 4.41
CA PRO A 82 2.46 2.81 4.61
C PRO A 82 2.80 4.00 3.69
N ILE A 83 1.78 4.56 3.06
CA ILE A 83 1.88 5.71 2.16
C ILE A 83 0.94 6.80 2.66
N LYS A 84 1.49 7.91 3.17
CA LYS A 84 0.71 9.05 3.64
C LYS A 84 0.21 9.85 2.44
N MET A 85 -1.11 9.89 2.24
CA MET A 85 -1.71 10.52 1.07
C MET A 85 -1.94 12.03 1.24
N LYS A 86 -2.02 12.52 2.48
CA LYS A 86 -2.34 13.93 2.80
C LYS A 86 -1.37 14.48 3.82
N LYS A 87 -1.00 15.76 3.66
CA LYS A 87 -0.18 16.50 4.61
C LYS A 87 -0.80 16.41 6.01
N ASP A 88 0.03 16.30 7.04
CA ASP A 88 -0.39 16.29 8.45
C ASP A 88 -1.35 15.17 8.89
N TYR A 89 -1.72 14.25 8.00
CA TYR A 89 -2.43 13.03 8.39
C TYR A 89 -1.57 12.17 9.33
N VAL A 90 -2.19 11.71 10.42
CA VAL A 90 -1.59 10.79 11.38
C VAL A 90 -2.60 9.67 11.60
N ALA A 91 -2.17 8.44 11.36
CA ALA A 91 -2.99 7.28 11.61
C ALA A 91 -3.09 6.99 13.11
N ASP A 92 -4.30 6.65 13.55
CA ASP A 92 -4.69 6.38 14.92
C ASP A 92 -5.69 5.21 14.97
N GLY A 93 -6.10 4.81 16.18
CA GLY A 93 -7.04 3.71 16.38
C GLY A 93 -6.57 2.40 15.73
N TRP A 94 -7.48 1.71 15.04
CA TRP A 94 -7.20 0.42 14.39
C TRP A 94 -6.06 0.52 13.35
N LEU A 95 -6.02 1.63 12.61
CA LEU A 95 -5.02 1.82 11.56
C LEU A 95 -3.64 2.09 12.19
N GLY A 96 -3.59 2.95 13.22
CA GLY A 96 -2.37 3.17 14.00
C GLY A 96 -1.82 1.88 14.61
N PHE A 97 -2.70 1.01 15.12
CA PHE A 97 -2.31 -0.30 15.66
C PHE A 97 -1.71 -1.23 14.61
N ILE A 98 -2.33 -1.34 13.43
CA ILE A 98 -1.80 -2.14 12.30
C ILE A 98 -0.42 -1.64 11.86
N LEU A 99 -0.27 -0.31 11.77
CA LEU A 99 0.95 0.32 11.31
C LEU A 99 2.10 0.17 12.31
N GLY A 100 1.84 0.31 13.61
CA GLY A 100 2.84 0.20 14.67
C GLY A 100 3.99 1.18 14.45
N THR A 101 5.24 0.71 14.52
CA THR A 101 6.45 1.53 14.34
C THR A 101 6.93 1.60 12.89
N ARG A 102 6.10 1.22 11.91
CA ARG A 102 6.50 1.25 10.50
C ARG A 102 6.69 2.68 10.02
N MET A 103 7.80 2.93 9.33
CA MET A 103 8.01 4.19 8.62
C MET A 103 7.07 4.28 7.42
N TYR A 104 6.60 5.49 7.13
CA TYR A 104 5.73 5.77 5.99
C TYR A 104 6.45 6.60 4.92
N ILE A 105 6.00 6.48 3.68
CA ILE A 105 6.40 7.38 2.59
C ILE A 105 5.40 8.53 2.50
N ASP A 106 5.88 9.76 2.58
CA ASP A 106 5.01 10.95 2.65
C ASP A 106 4.78 11.60 1.28
N PHE A 107 3.66 11.25 0.63
CA PHE A 107 3.20 11.90 -0.61
C PHE A 107 2.35 13.14 -0.33
N GLY A 108 1.95 13.37 0.92
CA GLY A 108 1.21 14.57 1.33
C GLY A 108 2.11 15.79 1.50
N THR A 109 3.38 15.58 1.83
CA THR A 109 4.36 16.65 2.09
C THR A 109 5.38 16.81 0.96
N TYR A 110 5.83 15.71 0.35
CA TYR A 110 6.84 15.78 -0.71
C TYR A 110 6.22 15.87 -2.11
N GLU A 111 6.93 16.54 -3.02
CA GLU A 111 6.65 16.45 -4.46
C GLU A 111 6.68 15.01 -4.95
N PHE A 112 5.82 14.70 -5.91
CA PHE A 112 5.58 13.33 -6.37
C PHE A 112 6.86 12.60 -6.78
N ASP A 113 7.74 13.25 -7.55
CA ASP A 113 8.96 12.60 -8.05
C ASP A 113 9.93 12.22 -6.92
N LYS A 114 9.97 13.02 -5.86
CA LYS A 114 10.75 12.68 -4.66
C LYS A 114 10.09 11.54 -3.89
N ALA A 115 8.78 11.62 -3.66
CA ALA A 115 8.04 10.61 -2.90
C ALA A 115 8.06 9.23 -3.60
N ILE A 116 7.91 9.20 -4.92
CA ILE A 116 7.92 7.95 -5.70
C ILE A 116 9.31 7.32 -5.73
N GLN A 117 10.38 8.13 -5.76
CA GLN A 117 11.74 7.63 -5.63
C GLN A 117 12.00 7.01 -4.25
N LEU A 118 11.52 7.66 -3.18
CA LEU A 118 11.61 7.12 -1.82
C LEU A 118 10.85 5.78 -1.70
N LEU A 119 9.66 5.69 -2.31
CA LEU A 119 8.89 4.46 -2.35
C LEU A 119 9.62 3.33 -3.09
N ASP A 120 10.18 3.61 -4.27
CA ASP A 120 10.95 2.61 -5.03
C ASP A 120 12.15 2.09 -4.24
N ASN A 121 12.89 3.00 -3.60
CA ASN A 121 14.03 2.65 -2.75
C ASN A 121 13.62 1.75 -1.58
N GLU A 122 12.52 2.07 -0.91
CA GLU A 122 12.01 1.26 0.20
C GLU A 122 11.60 -0.15 -0.25
N ILE A 123 10.88 -0.26 -1.38
CA ILE A 123 10.51 -1.56 -1.96
C ILE A 123 11.75 -2.39 -2.28
N ARG A 124 12.76 -1.79 -2.93
CA ARG A 124 14.03 -2.48 -3.26
C ARG A 124 14.79 -2.91 -2.02
N LEU A 125 14.86 -2.06 -1.01
CA LEU A 125 15.54 -2.34 0.25
C LEU A 125 14.90 -3.54 0.96
N GLN A 126 13.57 -3.54 1.10
CA GLN A 126 12.85 -4.65 1.73
C GLN A 126 12.98 -5.95 0.91
N LYS A 127 12.93 -5.88 -0.42
CA LYS A 127 13.19 -7.04 -1.30
C LYS A 127 14.58 -7.63 -1.07
N LYS A 128 15.61 -6.78 -0.97
CA LYS A 128 16.98 -7.22 -0.70
C LYS A 128 17.10 -7.91 0.66
N LYS A 129 16.63 -7.26 1.73
CA LYS A 129 16.64 -7.85 3.09
C LYS A 129 15.95 -9.22 3.14
N ARG A 130 14.84 -9.38 2.41
CA ARG A 130 14.12 -10.64 2.32
C ARG A 130 14.88 -11.71 1.55
N LYS A 131 15.56 -11.35 0.45
CA LYS A 131 16.43 -12.27 -0.29
C LYS A 131 17.56 -12.77 0.61
N ASP A 132 18.20 -11.86 1.34
CA ASP A 132 19.32 -12.18 2.22
C ASP A 132 18.87 -13.08 3.39
N ALA A 133 17.71 -12.79 4.00
CA ALA A 133 17.14 -13.62 5.07
C ALA A 133 16.81 -15.06 4.63
N LYS A 134 16.40 -15.27 3.37
CA LYS A 134 16.13 -16.61 2.82
C LYS A 134 17.39 -17.40 2.48
N VAL A 135 18.50 -16.72 2.22
CA VAL A 135 19.80 -17.39 1.95
C VAL A 135 20.45 -17.83 3.27
N ALA A 136 20.15 -17.13 4.37
CA ALA A 136 20.66 -17.43 5.70
C ALA A 136 19.86 -18.50 6.48
N SER A 137 18.74 -18.98 5.94
CA SER A 137 17.84 -19.99 6.54
C SER A 137 17.95 -21.33 5.83
#